data_AF-A0A103Y8A8-F1
#
_entry.id   AF-A0A103Y8A8-F1
#
_cell.length_a   1.000
_cell.length_b   1.000
_cell.length_c   1.000
_cell.angle_alpha   90.00
_cell.angle_beta   90.00
_cell.angle_gamma   90.00
#
_symmetry.space_group_name_H-M   'P 1'
#
loop_
_entity.id
_entity.type
_entity.pdbx_description
1 polymer ?
#
loop_
_entity_poly.entity_id
_entity_poly.type
_entity_poly.pdbx_seq_one_letter_code
_entity_poly.pdbx_strand_id
1 'polypeptide(L)'
;MSAQSEENYDEALQNYYEAMRLEIDPYDRSYILYNIGLIHTRYTLHHDFESEERFQEMADLFTLSISEPSFGVAAIFRFILFFQGFHNWTLNPFHMMGVAGVLGAALLCAIHGATVENTLFEDGDGANTLRAFNPTQAEETYSMVIANRFWSQIFGVAFSNKRWLHFFMLFVPVTGLWISALGVVGLALNLRAYDFIVFLKKKLL
;
A
#
# COMPACT_ATOMS: atom_id res chain seq x y z
N MET A 1 19.09 -6.98 23.46
CA MET A 1 17.65 -6.68 23.32
C MET A 1 16.98 -6.23 24.64
N SER A 2 17.73 -5.88 25.70
CA SER A 2 17.16 -5.48 27.01
C SER A 2 17.02 -3.95 27.21
N ALA A 3 17.67 -3.11 26.42
CA ALA A 3 17.66 -1.66 26.65
C ALA A 3 16.37 -0.94 26.25
N GLN A 4 15.50 -1.57 25.44
CA GLN A 4 14.22 -0.97 25.00
C GLN A 4 13.06 -1.21 25.99
N SER A 5 13.24 -2.03 27.02
CA SER A 5 12.17 -2.39 27.96
C SER A 5 12.12 -1.56 29.24
N GLU A 6 13.12 -0.70 29.50
CA GLU A 6 13.28 0.01 30.78
C GLU A 6 13.23 1.55 30.68
N GLU A 7 12.61 2.13 29.64
CA GLU A 7 12.51 3.60 29.44
C GLU A 7 13.87 4.34 29.36
N ASN A 8 14.99 3.61 29.25
CA ASN A 8 16.33 4.19 29.17
C ASN A 8 16.68 4.62 27.74
N TYR A 9 15.87 5.52 27.21
CA TYR A 9 15.94 5.98 25.82
C TYR A 9 17.24 6.74 25.52
N ASP A 10 17.80 7.46 26.49
CA ASP A 10 19.02 8.26 26.33
C ASP A 10 20.24 7.36 26.07
N GLU A 11 20.39 6.28 26.84
CA GLU A 11 21.46 5.30 26.64
C GLU A 11 21.29 4.54 25.30
N ALA A 12 20.05 4.20 24.95
CA ALA A 12 19.75 3.57 23.67
C ALA A 12 20.12 4.48 22.49
N LEU A 13 19.75 5.76 22.55
CA LEU A 13 20.09 6.76 21.54
C LEU A 13 21.60 6.95 21.40
N GLN A 14 22.33 7.09 22.52
CA GLN A 14 23.79 7.21 22.49
C GLN A 14 24.45 6.00 21.80
N ASN A 15 24.02 4.78 22.14
CA ASN A 15 24.52 3.56 21.51
C ASN A 15 24.26 3.52 20.00
N TYR A 16 23.07 3.93 19.56
CA TYR A 16 22.77 3.97 18.13
C TYR A 16 23.50 5.10 17.39
N TYR A 17 23.69 6.28 18.00
CA TYR A 17 24.50 7.34 17.41
C TYR A 17 25.96 6.91 17.23
N GLU A 18 26.52 6.19 18.21
CA GLU A 18 27.87 5.64 18.09
C GLU A 18 27.94 4.56 17.01
N ALA A 19 26.97 3.63 16.99
CA ALA A 19 26.87 2.63 15.93
C ALA A 19 26.80 3.27 14.52
N MET A 20 26.06 4.38 14.38
CA MET A 20 25.96 5.12 13.11
C MET A 20 27.29 5.77 12.68
N ARG A 21 28.13 6.18 13.64
CA ARG A 21 29.47 6.72 13.34
C ARG A 21 30.42 5.62 12.86
N LEU A 22 30.29 4.42 13.42
CA LEU A 22 31.15 3.28 13.13
C LEU A 22 30.72 2.51 11.87
N GLU A 23 29.42 2.49 11.56
CA GLU A 23 28.88 1.72 10.44
C GLU A 23 29.16 2.40 9.10
N ILE A 24 29.69 1.63 8.17
CA ILE A 24 30.10 2.09 6.83
C ILE A 24 29.09 1.62 5.79
N ASP A 25 28.46 0.45 6.00
CA ASP A 25 27.51 -0.09 5.06
C ASP A 25 26.23 0.77 5.01
N PRO A 26 25.81 1.27 3.84
CA PRO A 26 24.63 2.12 3.73
C PRO A 26 23.33 1.45 4.19
N TYR A 27 23.20 0.12 4.05
CA TYR A 27 22.02 -0.61 4.50
C TYR A 27 21.99 -0.72 6.01
N ASP A 28 23.09 -1.09 6.65
CA ASP A 28 23.16 -1.22 8.11
C ASP A 28 23.00 0.15 8.80
N ARG A 29 23.58 1.22 8.21
CA ARG A 29 23.31 2.60 8.65
C ARG A 29 21.83 2.95 8.60
N SER A 30 21.11 2.55 7.55
CA SER A 30 19.68 2.82 7.43
C SER A 30 18.84 2.10 8.51
N TYR A 31 19.26 0.90 8.95
CA TYR A 31 18.63 0.18 10.05
C TYR A 31 18.87 0.86 11.40
N ILE A 32 20.09 1.32 11.64
CA ILE A 32 20.43 2.10 12.83
C ILE A 32 19.59 3.37 12.88
N LEU A 33 19.51 4.11 11.77
CA LEU A 33 18.74 5.34 11.66
C LEU A 33 17.22 5.10 11.91
N TYR A 34 16.68 3.95 11.47
CA TYR A 34 15.29 3.56 11.73
C TYR A 34 15.01 3.31 13.21
N ASN A 35 15.91 2.60 13.88
CA ASN A 35 15.76 2.35 15.31
C ASN A 35 15.89 3.65 16.13
N ILE A 36 16.77 4.57 15.73
CA ILE A 36 16.84 5.92 16.32
C ILE A 36 15.52 6.65 16.12
N GLY A 37 14.97 6.62 14.90
CA GLY A 37 13.68 7.22 14.57
C GLY A 37 12.53 6.70 15.45
N LEU A 38 12.41 5.37 15.60
CA LEU A 38 11.41 4.74 16.47
C LEU A 38 11.55 5.13 17.94
N ILE A 39 12.79 5.24 18.44
CA ILE A 39 13.04 5.65 19.82
C ILE A 39 12.62 7.09 20.02
N HIS A 40 12.98 8.00 19.11
CA HIS A 40 12.55 9.38 19.22
C HIS A 40 11.04 9.53 19.16
N THR A 41 10.33 8.82 18.26
CA THR A 41 8.86 8.85 18.23
C THR A 41 8.25 8.45 19.57
N ARG A 42 8.86 7.51 20.30
CA ARG A 42 8.43 7.15 21.66
C ARG A 42 8.86 8.20 22.69
N TYR A 43 10.04 8.79 22.55
CA TYR A 43 10.58 9.79 23.45
C TYR A 43 9.77 11.10 23.43
N THR A 44 9.42 11.63 22.26
CA THR A 44 8.57 12.84 22.10
C THR A 44 7.16 12.65 22.63
N LEU A 45 6.62 11.42 22.65
CA LEU A 45 5.32 11.15 23.27
C LEU A 45 5.34 11.32 24.81
N HIS A 46 6.53 11.38 25.42
CA HIS A 46 6.72 11.46 26.85
C HIS A 46 7.40 12.75 27.35
N HIS A 47 8.03 13.57 26.50
CA HIS A 47 8.86 14.74 26.90
C HIS A 47 8.60 16.01 26.03
N ASP A 48 9.00 17.19 26.54
CA ASP A 48 8.67 18.56 26.06
C ASP A 48 9.05 18.93 24.60
N PHE A 49 8.49 20.05 24.13
CA PHE A 49 8.56 20.68 22.80
C PHE A 49 9.96 20.73 22.14
N GLU A 50 11.05 20.81 22.93
CA GLU A 50 12.44 20.84 22.46
C GLU A 50 12.93 19.48 21.90
N SER A 51 12.21 18.40 22.19
CA SER A 51 12.44 17.07 21.61
C SER A 51 11.80 16.90 20.24
N GLU A 52 10.76 17.70 19.94
CA GLU A 52 10.01 17.64 18.69
C GLU A 52 10.77 18.27 17.51
N GLU A 53 11.51 19.35 17.75
CA GLU A 53 12.38 19.98 16.75
C GLU A 53 13.57 19.08 16.37
N ARG A 54 14.22 18.44 17.38
CA ARG A 54 15.25 17.41 17.16
C ARG A 54 14.71 16.17 16.47
N PHE A 55 13.49 15.76 16.79
CA PHE A 55 12.83 14.66 16.09
C PHE A 55 12.59 15.02 14.64
N GLN A 56 12.21 16.26 14.33
CA GLN A 56 11.99 16.70 12.96
C GLN A 56 13.28 16.81 12.16
N GLU A 57 14.37 17.34 12.74
CA GLU A 57 15.68 17.31 12.09
C GLU A 57 16.18 15.87 11.85
N MET A 58 15.98 14.98 12.82
CA MET A 58 16.27 13.55 12.65
C MET A 58 15.38 12.90 11.59
N ALA A 59 14.09 13.23 11.56
CA ALA A 59 13.14 12.75 10.57
C ALA A 59 13.53 13.26 9.18
N ASP A 60 13.99 14.50 9.04
CA ASP A 60 14.45 15.06 7.76
C ASP A 60 15.76 14.41 7.31
N LEU A 61 16.72 14.19 8.21
CA LEU A 61 17.95 13.43 7.94
C LEU A 61 17.65 11.96 7.57
N PHE A 62 16.66 11.36 8.22
CA PHE A 62 16.19 10.01 7.96
C PHE A 62 15.44 9.90 6.63
N THR A 63 14.61 10.89 6.32
CA THR A 63 13.91 11.03 5.04
C THR A 63 14.91 11.24 3.91
N LEU A 64 15.99 12.00 4.13
CA LEU A 64 17.08 12.10 3.15
C LEU A 64 17.78 10.76 2.93
N SER A 65 18.05 10.01 4.01
CA SER A 65 18.72 8.71 3.98
C SER A 65 17.88 7.57 3.39
N ILE A 66 16.54 7.67 3.36
CA ILE A 66 15.63 6.61 2.89
C ILE A 66 14.62 7.13 1.86
N SER A 67 14.90 8.29 1.28
CA SER A 67 14.10 8.88 0.19
C SER A 67 13.95 7.92 -0.99
N GLU A 68 14.79 6.89 -1.06
CA GLU A 68 14.72 5.82 -2.04
C GLU A 68 14.55 4.46 -1.36
N PRO A 69 13.50 3.69 -1.72
CA PRO A 69 13.42 2.30 -1.31
C PRO A 69 14.63 1.55 -1.87
N SER A 70 15.46 0.99 -1.00
CA SER A 70 16.55 0.12 -1.43
C SER A 70 15.98 -1.16 -2.07
N PHE A 71 16.66 -1.69 -3.09
CA PHE A 71 16.18 -2.89 -3.79
C PHE A 71 16.35 -4.15 -2.94
N GLY A 72 15.29 -4.57 -2.25
CA GLY A 72 15.28 -5.82 -1.48
C GLY A 72 13.99 -6.01 -0.69
N VAL A 73 13.59 -7.27 -0.46
CA VAL A 73 12.32 -7.58 0.24
C VAL A 73 12.27 -6.95 1.63
N ALA A 74 13.31 -7.12 2.44
CA ALA A 74 13.40 -6.52 3.78
C ALA A 74 13.44 -4.99 3.73
N ALA A 75 14.08 -4.42 2.71
CA ALA A 75 14.14 -2.96 2.52
C ALA A 75 12.76 -2.37 2.17
N ILE A 76 11.95 -3.06 1.37
CA ILE A 76 10.57 -2.65 1.08
C ILE A 76 9.69 -2.74 2.32
N PHE A 77 9.81 -3.81 3.13
CA PHE A 77 9.10 -3.87 4.41
C PHE A 77 9.48 -2.72 5.34
N ARG A 78 10.78 -2.39 5.42
CA ARG A 78 11.27 -1.23 6.17
C ARG A 78 10.64 0.06 5.67
N PHE A 79 10.60 0.27 4.36
CA PHE A 79 10.01 1.45 3.73
C PHE A 79 8.52 1.60 4.06
N ILE A 80 7.75 0.51 4.05
CA ILE A 80 6.33 0.51 4.43
C ILE A 80 6.15 0.94 5.90
N LEU A 81 6.95 0.39 6.81
CA LEU A 81 6.89 0.75 8.23
C LEU A 81 7.32 2.20 8.47
N PHE A 82 8.33 2.68 7.74
CA PHE A 82 8.74 4.08 7.75
C PHE A 82 7.60 5.02 7.33
N PHE A 83 6.95 4.72 6.20
CA PHE A 83 5.80 5.49 5.70
C PHE A 83 4.65 5.54 6.71
N GLN A 84 4.42 4.45 7.43
CA GLN A 84 3.43 4.44 8.49
C GLN A 84 3.87 5.28 9.70
N GLY A 85 5.09 5.09 10.20
CA GLY A 85 5.57 5.75 11.42
C GLY A 85 5.71 7.27 11.28
N PHE A 86 6.17 7.75 10.13
CA PHE A 86 6.50 9.17 9.93
C PHE A 86 5.46 9.95 9.13
N HIS A 87 4.68 9.27 8.29
CA HIS A 87 3.69 9.91 7.42
C HIS A 87 2.25 9.50 7.70
N ASN A 88 2.01 8.56 8.62
CA ASN A 88 0.70 7.99 8.91
C ASN A 88 -0.02 7.56 7.61
N TRP A 89 0.72 6.92 6.70
CA TRP A 89 0.31 6.76 5.31
C TRP A 89 -1.01 6.00 5.11
N THR A 90 -1.36 5.07 6.02
CA THR A 90 -2.66 4.39 5.97
C THR A 90 -3.86 5.33 6.12
N LEU A 91 -3.67 6.51 6.73
CA LEU A 91 -4.72 7.53 6.87
C LEU A 91 -4.90 8.38 5.61
N ASN A 92 -3.96 8.32 4.67
CA ASN A 92 -4.01 9.15 3.48
C ASN A 92 -5.11 8.67 2.51
N PRO A 93 -6.05 9.54 2.07
CA PRO A 93 -7.12 9.14 1.15
C PRO A 93 -6.59 8.70 -0.22
N PHE A 94 -5.45 9.23 -0.67
CA PHE A 94 -4.79 8.79 -1.89
C PHE A 94 -4.26 7.35 -1.77
N HIS A 95 -3.73 6.98 -0.61
CA HIS A 95 -3.37 5.60 -0.31
C HIS A 95 -4.60 4.67 -0.31
N MET A 96 -5.68 5.08 0.37
CA MET A 96 -6.91 4.29 0.44
C MET A 96 -7.51 4.03 -0.95
N MET A 97 -7.50 5.05 -1.83
CA MET A 97 -7.93 4.88 -3.23
C MET A 97 -7.02 3.94 -4.01
N GLY A 98 -5.70 3.98 -3.77
CA GLY A 98 -4.76 3.02 -4.35
C GLY A 98 -5.04 1.58 -3.91
N VAL A 99 -5.26 1.36 -2.61
CA VAL A 99 -5.65 0.06 -2.05
C VAL A 99 -6.96 -0.43 -2.68
N ALA A 100 -7.96 0.44 -2.79
CA ALA A 100 -9.23 0.11 -3.43
C ALA A 100 -9.05 -0.28 -4.91
N GLY A 101 -8.17 0.40 -5.64
CA GLY A 101 -7.85 0.06 -7.03
C GLY A 101 -7.14 -1.29 -7.18
N VAL A 102 -6.16 -1.59 -6.32
CA VAL A 102 -5.41 -2.87 -6.38
C VAL A 102 -6.30 -4.05 -5.95
N LEU A 103 -6.99 -3.93 -4.82
CA LEU A 103 -7.90 -4.99 -4.35
C LEU A 103 -9.11 -5.14 -5.30
N GLY A 104 -9.64 -4.02 -5.81
CA GLY A 104 -10.69 -4.02 -6.82
C GLY A 104 -10.26 -4.70 -8.12
N ALA A 105 -9.02 -4.49 -8.57
CA ALA A 105 -8.48 -5.17 -9.75
C ALA A 105 -8.31 -6.68 -9.53
N ALA A 106 -7.79 -7.08 -8.37
CA ALA A 106 -7.69 -8.51 -8.02
C ALA A 106 -9.09 -9.17 -7.99
N LEU A 107 -10.08 -8.50 -7.40
CA LEU A 107 -11.46 -8.94 -7.39
C LEU A 107 -12.04 -9.05 -8.81
N LEU A 108 -11.87 -8.00 -9.64
CA LEU A 108 -12.34 -7.97 -11.03
C LEU A 108 -11.68 -9.06 -11.88
N CYS A 109 -10.38 -9.31 -11.70
CA CYS A 109 -9.66 -10.38 -12.36
C CYS A 109 -10.26 -11.75 -12.01
N ALA A 110 -10.43 -12.02 -10.71
CA ALA A 110 -10.96 -13.29 -10.23
C ALA A 110 -12.41 -13.52 -10.69
N ILE A 111 -13.29 -12.53 -10.51
CA ILE A 111 -14.70 -12.65 -10.86
C ILE A 111 -14.89 -12.75 -12.37
N HIS A 112 -14.14 -12.00 -13.18
CA HIS A 112 -14.23 -12.08 -14.62
C HIS A 112 -13.77 -13.44 -15.14
N GLY A 113 -12.59 -13.90 -14.71
CA GLY A 113 -12.06 -15.21 -15.09
C GLY A 113 -13.01 -16.34 -14.71
N ALA A 114 -13.48 -16.36 -13.45
CA ALA A 114 -14.43 -17.36 -12.98
C ALA A 114 -15.77 -17.31 -13.75
N THR A 115 -16.27 -16.12 -14.08
CA THR A 115 -17.53 -15.99 -14.84
C THR A 115 -17.39 -16.57 -16.24
N VAL A 116 -16.29 -16.26 -16.93
CA VAL A 116 -16.04 -16.77 -18.30
C VAL A 116 -15.98 -18.29 -18.28
N GLU A 117 -15.16 -18.88 -17.41
CA GLU A 117 -15.00 -20.34 -17.31
C GLU A 117 -16.29 -21.09 -16.93
N ASN A 118 -17.20 -20.45 -16.18
CA ASN A 118 -18.47 -21.05 -15.77
C ASN A 118 -19.65 -20.70 -16.68
N THR A 119 -19.41 -19.99 -17.79
CA THR A 119 -20.44 -19.69 -18.79
C THR A 119 -19.99 -20.06 -20.21
N LEU A 120 -19.00 -20.94 -20.33
CA LEU A 120 -18.53 -21.48 -21.61
C LEU A 120 -19.66 -22.18 -22.36
N PHE A 121 -19.63 -22.07 -23.68
CA PHE A 121 -20.39 -22.97 -24.54
C PHE A 121 -19.70 -24.33 -24.62
N GLU A 122 -20.50 -25.38 -24.86
CA GLU A 122 -19.98 -26.72 -25.10
C GLU A 122 -19.55 -26.83 -26.58
N ASP A 123 -18.33 -26.40 -26.87
CA ASP A 123 -17.77 -26.34 -28.23
C ASP A 123 -16.93 -27.59 -28.61
N GLY A 124 -16.95 -28.65 -27.78
CA GLY A 124 -16.29 -29.92 -28.08
C GLY A 124 -16.56 -31.02 -27.04
N ASP A 125 -16.29 -32.28 -27.41
CA ASP A 125 -16.69 -33.47 -26.62
C ASP A 125 -15.75 -33.81 -25.44
N GLY A 126 -14.70 -33.01 -25.24
CA GLY A 126 -13.67 -33.29 -24.23
C GLY A 126 -14.07 -32.76 -22.85
N ALA A 127 -13.84 -33.56 -21.79
CA ALA A 127 -14.00 -33.08 -20.42
C ALA A 127 -13.07 -31.90 -20.06
N ASN A 128 -11.94 -31.76 -20.77
CA ASN A 128 -11.11 -30.56 -20.72
C ASN A 128 -11.55 -29.59 -21.82
N THR A 129 -12.23 -28.52 -21.41
CA THR A 129 -12.83 -27.51 -22.28
C THR A 129 -11.81 -26.62 -22.98
N LEU A 130 -10.55 -26.56 -22.51
CA LEU A 130 -9.51 -25.69 -23.09
C LEU A 130 -9.19 -26.02 -24.55
N ARG A 131 -9.40 -27.26 -24.99
CA ARG A 131 -9.14 -27.69 -26.37
C ARG A 131 -10.25 -27.28 -27.35
N ALA A 132 -11.41 -26.88 -26.83
CA ALA A 132 -12.55 -26.48 -27.64
C ALA A 132 -12.47 -25.02 -28.15
N PHE A 133 -11.42 -24.27 -27.75
CA PHE A 133 -11.21 -22.90 -28.17
C PHE A 133 -10.28 -22.80 -29.39
N ASN A 134 -10.65 -21.97 -30.36
CA ASN A 134 -9.79 -21.60 -31.48
C ASN A 134 -9.54 -20.07 -31.50
N PRO A 135 -8.28 -19.59 -31.51
CA PRO A 135 -7.96 -18.16 -31.54
C PRO A 135 -8.55 -17.36 -32.72
N THR A 136 -8.91 -18.01 -33.83
CA THR A 136 -9.47 -17.36 -35.01
C THR A 136 -10.99 -17.55 -35.15
N GLN A 137 -11.67 -18.14 -34.16
CA GLN A 137 -13.12 -18.31 -34.22
C GLN A 137 -13.85 -16.95 -34.16
N ALA A 138 -14.93 -16.81 -34.91
CA ALA A 138 -15.73 -15.58 -34.93
C ALA A 138 -16.73 -15.52 -33.76
N GLU A 139 -17.10 -16.68 -33.21
CA GLU A 139 -18.10 -16.80 -32.16
C GLU A 139 -17.52 -16.58 -30.77
N GLU A 140 -18.34 -16.06 -29.86
CA GLU A 140 -17.96 -15.91 -28.46
C GLU A 140 -17.92 -17.27 -27.75
N THR A 141 -16.82 -17.56 -27.03
CA THR A 141 -16.65 -18.84 -26.33
C THR A 141 -17.50 -18.98 -25.05
N TYR A 142 -18.12 -17.89 -24.58
CA TYR A 142 -18.92 -17.86 -23.36
C TYR A 142 -20.18 -17.00 -23.52
N SER A 143 -21.25 -17.38 -22.83
CA SER A 143 -22.55 -16.72 -22.89
C SER A 143 -22.62 -15.48 -22.01
N MET A 144 -22.57 -14.29 -22.63
CA MET A 144 -22.75 -13.02 -21.91
C MET A 144 -24.14 -12.87 -21.31
N VAL A 145 -25.17 -13.45 -21.95
CA VAL A 145 -26.56 -13.37 -21.49
C VAL A 145 -26.74 -14.15 -20.20
N ILE A 146 -26.20 -15.37 -20.12
CA ILE A 146 -26.24 -16.19 -18.91
C ILE A 146 -25.45 -15.53 -17.78
N ALA A 147 -24.24 -15.05 -18.07
CA ALA A 147 -23.42 -14.32 -17.12
C ALA A 147 -24.14 -13.08 -16.55
N ASN A 148 -24.77 -12.28 -17.42
CA ASN A 148 -25.51 -11.09 -17.01
C ASN A 148 -26.70 -11.44 -16.11
N ARG A 149 -27.48 -12.46 -16.49
CA ARG A 149 -28.64 -12.89 -15.70
C ARG A 149 -28.20 -13.40 -14.33
N PHE A 150 -27.17 -14.25 -14.28
CA PHE A 150 -26.61 -14.77 -13.03
C PHE A 150 -26.22 -13.62 -12.09
N TRP A 151 -25.38 -12.69 -12.55
CA TRP A 151 -24.92 -11.58 -11.70
C TRP A 151 -26.04 -10.62 -11.33
N SER A 152 -27.01 -10.37 -12.21
CA SER A 152 -28.17 -9.52 -11.90
C SER A 152 -29.03 -10.13 -10.79
N GLN A 153 -29.13 -11.45 -10.73
CA GLN A 153 -29.89 -12.14 -9.67
C GLN A 153 -29.12 -12.21 -8.35
N ILE A 154 -27.80 -12.43 -8.38
CA ILE A 154 -26.98 -12.61 -7.18
C ILE A 154 -26.58 -11.26 -6.56
N PHE A 155 -26.16 -10.28 -7.37
CA PHE A 155 -25.61 -9.00 -6.91
C PHE A 155 -26.52 -7.79 -7.23
N GLY A 156 -27.67 -8.01 -7.88
CA GLY A 156 -28.60 -6.93 -8.26
C GLY A 156 -28.16 -6.08 -9.44
N VAL A 157 -26.91 -6.24 -9.91
CA VAL A 157 -26.33 -5.51 -11.04
C VAL A 157 -25.39 -6.44 -11.82
N ALA A 158 -25.29 -6.23 -13.13
CA ALA A 158 -24.37 -6.96 -13.98
C ALA A 158 -23.90 -6.13 -15.16
N PHE A 159 -22.70 -6.44 -15.66
CA PHE A 159 -22.26 -5.93 -16.95
C PHE A 159 -23.13 -6.49 -18.07
N SER A 160 -23.52 -5.65 -19.03
CA SER A 160 -24.24 -6.04 -20.25
C SER A 160 -23.45 -5.74 -21.53
N ASN A 161 -22.39 -4.93 -21.42
CA ASN A 161 -21.53 -4.54 -22.54
C ASN A 161 -20.09 -5.01 -22.27
N LYS A 162 -19.60 -5.93 -23.13
CA LYS A 162 -18.24 -6.49 -23.02
C LYS A 162 -17.14 -5.43 -23.14
N ARG A 163 -17.31 -4.42 -24.01
CA ARG A 163 -16.30 -3.35 -24.20
C ARG A 163 -16.17 -2.50 -22.94
N TRP A 164 -17.30 -2.15 -22.33
CA TRP A 164 -17.31 -1.43 -21.06
C TRP A 164 -16.67 -2.24 -19.93
N LEU A 165 -16.99 -3.54 -19.84
CA LEU A 165 -16.39 -4.44 -18.86
C LEU A 165 -14.85 -4.42 -18.93
N HIS A 166 -14.28 -4.60 -20.13
CA HIS A 166 -12.82 -4.65 -20.28
C HIS A 166 -12.17 -3.28 -20.08
N PHE A 167 -12.82 -2.19 -20.51
CA PHE A 167 -12.37 -0.84 -20.18
C PHE A 167 -12.35 -0.61 -18.67
N PHE A 168 -13.39 -1.06 -17.95
CA PHE A 168 -13.48 -0.91 -16.51
C PHE A 168 -12.39 -1.71 -15.77
N MET A 169 -12.07 -2.92 -16.26
CA MET A 169 -10.95 -3.73 -15.75
C MET A 169 -9.58 -3.05 -15.92
N LEU A 170 -9.39 -2.23 -16.95
CA LEU A 170 -8.21 -1.37 -17.08
C LEU A 170 -8.29 -0.16 -16.15
N PHE A 171 -9.44 0.51 -16.13
CA PHE A 171 -9.65 1.77 -15.43
C PHE A 171 -9.38 1.67 -13.92
N VAL A 172 -9.88 0.62 -13.26
CA VAL A 172 -9.80 0.45 -11.80
C VAL A 172 -8.35 0.36 -11.28
N PRO A 173 -7.49 -0.58 -11.74
CA PRO A 173 -6.11 -0.66 -11.27
C PRO A 173 -5.29 0.57 -11.68
N VAL A 174 -5.46 1.04 -12.92
CA VAL A 174 -4.69 2.18 -13.43
C VAL A 174 -4.99 3.42 -12.59
N THR A 175 -6.27 3.76 -12.42
CA THR A 175 -6.66 4.91 -11.60
C THR A 175 -6.16 4.76 -10.16
N GLY A 176 -6.28 3.57 -9.56
CA GLY A 176 -5.74 3.32 -8.21
C GLY A 176 -4.24 3.64 -8.08
N LEU A 177 -3.42 3.14 -9.01
CA LEU A 177 -1.97 3.39 -9.00
C LEU A 177 -1.62 4.87 -9.26
N TRP A 178 -2.33 5.53 -10.16
CA TRP A 178 -2.12 6.96 -10.43
C TRP A 178 -2.45 7.81 -9.20
N ILE A 179 -3.56 7.50 -8.52
CA ILE A 179 -4.00 8.25 -7.35
C ILE A 179 -3.05 8.02 -6.16
N SER A 180 -2.56 6.79 -5.93
CA SER A 180 -1.56 6.56 -4.88
C SER A 180 -0.24 7.27 -5.16
N ALA A 181 0.20 7.32 -6.43
CA ALA A 181 1.39 8.06 -6.83
C ALA A 181 1.29 9.56 -6.53
N LEU A 182 0.12 10.18 -6.75
CA LEU A 182 -0.12 11.58 -6.35
C LEU A 182 0.04 11.79 -4.85
N GLY A 183 -0.42 10.84 -4.03
CA GLY A 183 -0.22 10.93 -2.59
C GLY A 183 1.26 10.84 -2.18
N VAL A 184 2.06 10.02 -2.87
CA VAL A 184 3.52 9.94 -2.66
C VAL A 184 4.20 11.26 -3.03
N VAL A 185 3.77 11.93 -4.11
CA VAL A 185 4.26 13.28 -4.47
C VAL A 185 3.99 14.28 -3.34
N GLY A 186 2.83 14.20 -2.68
CA GLY A 186 2.53 15.02 -1.49
C GLY A 186 3.48 14.73 -0.32
N LEU A 187 3.77 13.45 -0.06
CA LEU A 187 4.70 13.05 0.99
C LEU A 187 6.13 13.53 0.74
N ALA A 188 6.58 13.62 -0.52
CA ALA A 188 7.88 14.18 -0.88
C ALA A 188 8.05 15.66 -0.45
N LEU A 189 6.94 16.36 -0.23
CA LEU A 189 6.88 17.73 0.28
C LEU A 189 6.44 17.80 1.75
N ASN A 190 6.42 16.68 2.47
CA ASN A 190 5.88 16.55 3.83
C ASN A 190 4.41 17.00 3.99
N LEU A 191 3.64 17.07 2.89
CA LEU A 191 2.20 17.37 2.89
C LEU A 191 1.41 16.10 3.24
N ARG A 192 1.15 15.91 4.55
CA ARG A 192 0.58 14.69 5.12
C ARG A 192 -0.89 14.84 5.52
N ALA A 193 -1.65 13.77 5.37
CA ALA A 193 -2.94 13.59 6.04
C ALA A 193 -2.72 12.94 7.42
N TYR A 194 -1.96 13.62 8.28
CA TYR A 194 -1.42 13.01 9.51
C TYR A 194 -2.46 12.90 10.63
N ASP A 195 -3.28 13.95 10.81
CA ASP A 195 -4.22 14.07 11.93
C ASP A 195 -5.60 14.59 11.51
N PHE A 196 -6.60 14.31 12.35
CA PHE A 196 -7.89 15.00 12.34
C PHE A 196 -7.95 16.06 13.44
N ILE A 197 -7.90 17.35 13.07
CA ILE A 197 -7.86 18.49 14.00
C ILE A 197 -9.02 18.47 15.03
N VAL A 198 -10.19 17.99 14.63
CA VAL A 198 -11.38 17.89 15.51
C VAL A 198 -11.14 16.97 16.70
N PHE A 199 -10.34 15.92 16.55
CA PHE A 199 -10.01 14.99 17.64
C PHE A 199 -8.93 15.53 18.57
N LEU A 200 -7.96 16.30 18.05
CA LEU A 200 -6.92 16.92 18.87
C LEU A 200 -7.50 17.97 19.83
N LYS A 201 -8.46 18.79 19.37
CA LYS A 201 -9.09 19.82 20.21
C LYS A 201 -9.90 19.26 21.37
N LYS A 202 -10.43 18.03 21.26
CA LYS A 202 -11.14 17.36 22.37
C LYS A 202 -10.22 16.83 23.47
N LYS A 203 -8.91 16.73 23.22
CA LYS A 203 -7.93 16.23 24.19
C LYS A 203 -7.27 17.34 25.00
N LEU A 204 -7.45 18.60 24.59
CA LEU A 204 -6.88 19.81 25.20
C LEU A 204 -7.90 20.61 26.04
N LEU A 205 -9.11 20.10 26.21
CA LEU A 205 -10.17 20.61 27.09
C LEU A 205 -10.55 19.51 28.08
#